data_AF-A0A0F9KQW4-F1
#
_entry.id   AF-A0A0F9KQW4-F1
#
_cell.length_a   1.000
_cell.length_b   1.000
_cell.length_c   1.000
_cell.angle_alpha   90.00
_cell.angle_beta   90.00
_cell.angle_gamma   90.00
#
_symmetry.space_group_name_H-M   'P 1'
#
loop_
_entity.id
_entity.type
_entity.pdbx_description
1 polymer ?
#
loop_
_entity_poly.entity_id
_entity_poly.type
_entity_poly.pdbx_seq_one_letter_code
_entity_poly.pdbx_strand_id
1 'polypeptide(L)'
;GKTVNDLKAAINMQVNKLKQTRISQAELERVKSQVMADDVYQKDSVFYQAMQIGMLETIGVDWRIGDEYVANIKAVTPEQIQSVAKKYFVDDTLSVGELVPLPMYGQPSMALSGANNVH
;
A
#
# COMPACT_ATOMS: atom_id res chain seq x y z
N GLY A 1 -7.52 -16.20 -17.92
CA GLY A 1 -6.86 -15.01 -17.34
C GLY A 1 -7.50 -14.69 -16.01
N LYS A 2 -6.84 -13.88 -15.16
CA LYS A 2 -7.45 -13.35 -13.93
C LYS A 2 -8.15 -12.03 -14.25
N THR A 3 -9.32 -11.83 -13.67
CA THR A 3 -10.10 -10.60 -13.81
C THR A 3 -9.68 -9.56 -12.76
N VAL A 4 -10.08 -8.30 -12.94
CA VAL A 4 -9.91 -7.26 -11.90
C VAL A 4 -10.65 -7.67 -10.62
N ASN A 5 -11.80 -8.33 -10.73
CA ASN A 5 -12.53 -8.84 -9.58
C ASN A 5 -11.75 -9.93 -8.82
N ASP A 6 -11.06 -10.83 -9.53
CA ASP A 6 -10.19 -11.83 -8.88
C ASP A 6 -9.05 -11.16 -8.10
N LEU A 7 -8.46 -10.10 -8.67
CA LEU A 7 -7.40 -9.33 -8.00
C LEU A 7 -7.92 -8.61 -6.75
N LYS A 8 -9.08 -7.94 -6.86
CA LYS A 8 -9.74 -7.28 -5.71
C LYS A 8 -10.02 -8.28 -4.59
N ALA A 9 -10.54 -9.46 -4.92
CA ALA A 9 -10.79 -10.51 -3.94
C ALA A 9 -9.50 -11.00 -3.26
N ALA A 10 -8.42 -11.18 -4.03
CA ALA A 10 -7.13 -11.61 -3.50
C ALA A 10 -6.52 -10.58 -2.54
N ILE A 11 -6.57 -9.28 -2.87
CA ILE A 11 -6.10 -8.21 -1.99
C ILE A 11 -6.92 -8.18 -0.69
N ASN A 12 -8.24 -8.22 -0.80
CA ASN A 12 -9.13 -8.24 0.37
C ASN A 12 -8.87 -9.46 1.27
N MET A 13 -8.54 -10.62 0.69
CA MET A 13 -8.15 -11.80 1.45
C MET A 13 -6.89 -11.57 2.28
N GLN A 14 -5.85 -10.94 1.70
CA GLN A 14 -4.61 -10.63 2.44
C GLN A 14 -4.84 -9.61 3.55
N VAL A 15 -5.64 -8.56 3.27
CA VAL A 15 -6.02 -7.57 4.29
C VAL A 15 -6.77 -8.24 5.45
N ASN A 16 -7.73 -9.11 5.15
CA ASN A 16 -8.46 -9.84 6.18
C ASN A 16 -7.57 -10.81 6.96
N LYS A 17 -6.62 -11.48 6.29
CA LYS A 17 -5.61 -12.30 6.97
C LYS A 17 -4.77 -11.47 7.93
N LEU A 18 -4.34 -10.27 7.55
CA LEU A 18 -3.56 -9.37 8.40
C LEU A 18 -4.35 -8.89 9.63
N LYS A 19 -5.68 -8.70 9.49
CA LYS A 19 -6.56 -8.41 10.63
C LYS A 19 -6.71 -9.60 11.57
N GLN A 20 -6.80 -10.81 11.05
CA GLN A 20 -7.15 -12.01 11.83
C GLN A 20 -5.94 -12.72 12.43
N THR A 21 -4.82 -12.73 11.73
CA THR A 21 -3.61 -13.47 12.08
C THR A 21 -2.47 -12.50 12.32
N ARG A 22 -1.81 -12.64 13.47
CA ARG A 22 -0.59 -11.87 13.76
C ARG A 22 0.52 -12.29 12.81
N ILE A 23 1.27 -11.31 12.31
CA ILE A 23 2.50 -11.57 11.56
C ILE A 23 3.52 -12.27 12.47
N SER A 24 4.37 -13.11 11.89
CA SER A 24 5.44 -13.73 12.65
C SER A 24 6.52 -12.70 12.97
N GLN A 25 7.27 -12.93 14.06
CA GLN A 25 8.40 -12.07 14.39
C GLN A 25 9.44 -12.06 13.27
N ALA A 26 9.73 -13.23 12.67
CA ALA A 26 10.69 -13.34 11.58
C ALA A 26 10.30 -12.49 10.36
N GLU A 27 9.01 -12.46 10.00
CA GLU A 27 8.54 -11.64 8.89
C GLU A 27 8.63 -10.14 9.24
N LEU A 28 8.29 -9.77 10.47
CA LEU A 28 8.41 -8.39 10.93
C LEU A 28 9.87 -7.91 10.89
N GLU A 29 10.82 -8.70 11.39
CA GLU A 29 12.24 -8.33 11.37
C GLU A 29 12.79 -8.21 9.94
N ARG A 30 12.35 -9.08 9.03
CA ARG A 30 12.70 -9.00 7.61
C ARG A 30 12.22 -7.68 6.99
N VAL A 31 10.96 -7.30 7.24
CA VAL A 31 10.38 -6.07 6.71
C VAL A 31 11.01 -4.83 7.35
N LYS A 32 11.24 -4.82 8.67
CA LYS A 32 11.96 -3.72 9.34
C LYS A 32 13.33 -3.48 8.73
N SER A 33 14.07 -4.55 8.44
CA SER A 33 15.39 -4.46 7.81
C SER A 33 15.33 -3.81 6.43
N GLN A 34 14.31 -4.13 5.62
CA GLN A 34 14.10 -3.52 4.30
C GLN A 34 13.76 -2.03 4.42
N VAL A 35 12.83 -1.66 5.31
CA VAL A 35 12.44 -0.26 5.54
C VAL A 35 13.63 0.59 6.01
N MET A 36 14.46 0.06 6.92
CA MET A 36 15.66 0.77 7.37
C MET A 36 16.71 0.90 6.26
N ALA A 37 16.85 -0.09 5.37
CA ALA A 37 17.76 0.00 4.23
C ALA A 37 17.30 1.08 3.24
N ASP A 38 16.00 1.18 2.98
CA ASP A 38 15.43 2.23 2.12
C ASP A 38 15.65 3.63 2.71
N ASP A 39 15.52 3.79 4.04
CA ASP A 39 15.82 5.05 4.74
C ASP A 39 17.29 5.47 4.59
N VAL A 40 18.23 4.53 4.69
CA VAL A 40 19.66 4.81 4.46
C VAL A 40 19.90 5.28 3.03
N TYR A 41 19.35 4.60 2.03
CA TYR A 41 19.48 5.00 0.63
C TYR A 41 18.90 6.40 0.36
N GLN A 42 17.77 6.73 1.01
CA GLN A 42 17.17 8.05 0.96
C GLN A 42 18.07 9.14 1.58
N LYS A 43 18.75 8.82 2.67
CA LYS A 43 19.71 9.73 3.33
C LYS A 43 20.98 9.95 2.52
N ASP A 44 21.37 9.05 1.63
CA ASP A 44 22.52 9.28 0.73
C ASP A 44 22.23 10.32 -0.37
N SER A 45 20.96 10.71 -0.55
CA SER A 45 20.54 11.70 -1.55
C SER A 45 20.32 13.10 -0.95
N VAL A 46 21.21 14.05 -1.26
CA VAL A 46 21.05 15.47 -0.85
C VAL A 46 19.73 16.06 -1.36
N PHE A 47 19.29 15.67 -2.56
CA PHE A 47 17.99 16.06 -3.09
C PHE A 47 16.84 15.57 -2.21
N TYR A 48 16.88 14.29 -1.81
CA TYR A 48 15.84 13.70 -0.99
C TYR A 48 15.83 14.31 0.42
N GLN A 49 17.00 14.57 1.01
CA GLN A 49 17.09 15.31 2.27
C GLN A 49 16.47 16.71 2.18
N ALA A 50 16.79 17.48 1.14
CA ALA A 50 16.23 18.82 0.94
C ALA A 50 14.70 18.77 0.74
N MET A 51 14.20 17.76 0.00
CA MET A 51 12.77 17.55 -0.19
C MET A 51 12.05 17.24 1.13
N GLN A 52 12.62 16.38 1.97
CA GLN A 52 12.04 16.03 3.27
C GLN A 52 11.96 17.24 4.21
N ILE A 53 13.05 18.00 4.32
CA ILE A 53 13.07 19.24 5.12
C ILE A 53 12.02 20.21 4.60
N GLY A 54 11.97 20.45 3.29
CA GLY A 54 10.98 21.33 2.68
C GLY A 54 9.54 20.90 2.97
N MET A 55 9.23 19.61 2.86
CA MET A 55 7.90 19.09 3.17
C MET A 55 7.54 19.29 4.65
N LEU A 56 8.44 18.98 5.58
CA LEU A 56 8.20 19.10 7.02
C LEU A 56 7.97 20.56 7.44
N GLU A 57 8.77 21.49 6.90
CA GLU A 57 8.59 22.94 7.12
C GLU A 57 7.23 23.44 6.62
N THR A 58 6.74 22.94 5.47
CA THR A 58 5.42 23.38 4.93
C THR A 58 4.24 23.01 5.82
N ILE A 59 4.39 21.99 6.66
CA ILE A 59 3.36 21.54 7.59
C ILE A 59 3.67 21.92 9.05
N GLY A 60 4.73 22.72 9.28
CA GLY A 60 5.12 23.22 10.60
C GLY A 60 5.68 22.17 11.55
N VAL A 61 6.26 21.10 11.02
CA VAL A 61 6.84 19.98 11.80
C VAL A 61 8.36 20.12 11.84
N ASP A 62 8.97 19.96 13.02
CA ASP A 62 10.43 19.99 13.17
C ASP A 62 11.05 18.86 12.32
N TRP A 63 12.02 19.20 11.47
CA TRP A 63 12.72 18.27 10.60
C TRP A 63 13.41 17.12 11.36
N ARG A 64 13.75 17.32 12.64
CA ARG A 64 14.36 16.32 13.52
C ARG A 64 13.47 15.12 13.80
N ILE A 65 12.17 15.18 13.49
CA ILE A 65 11.29 14.01 13.58
C ILE A 65 11.78 12.86 12.68
N GLY A 66 12.52 13.18 11.61
CA GLY A 66 13.20 12.19 10.77
C GLY A 66 14.28 11.38 11.50
N ASP A 67 14.89 11.94 12.55
CA ASP A 67 15.92 11.25 13.35
C ASP A 67 15.31 10.13 14.21
N GLU A 68 14.04 10.29 14.59
CA GLU A 68 13.30 9.29 15.37
C GLU A 68 12.73 8.15 14.51
N TYR A 69 12.69 8.32 13.19
CA TYR A 69 12.04 7.38 12.27
C TYR A 69 12.54 5.94 12.45
N VAL A 70 13.86 5.74 12.44
CA VAL A 70 14.46 4.39 12.59
C VAL A 70 14.15 3.78 13.95
N ALA A 71 14.19 4.59 15.02
CA ALA A 71 13.87 4.11 16.38
C ALA A 71 12.40 3.67 16.46
N ASN A 72 11.50 4.46 15.88
CA ASN A 72 10.07 4.16 15.84
C ASN A 72 9.77 2.88 15.04
N ILE A 73 10.41 2.69 13.88
CA ILE A 73 10.27 1.45 13.09
C ILE A 73 10.75 0.23 13.89
N LYS A 74 11.87 0.33 14.62
CA LYS A 74 12.39 -0.76 15.45
C LYS A 74 11.42 -1.14 16.57
N ALA A 75 10.71 -0.17 17.15
CA ALA A 75 9.78 -0.38 18.26
C ALA A 75 8.45 -1.03 17.86
N VAL A 76 8.12 -1.11 16.57
CA VAL A 76 6.86 -1.69 16.09
C VAL A 76 6.73 -3.16 16.49
N THR A 77 5.55 -3.56 16.98
CA THR A 77 5.24 -4.96 17.33
C THR A 77 4.20 -5.60 16.38
N PRO A 78 4.14 -6.95 16.29
CA PRO A 78 3.10 -7.64 15.53
C PRO A 78 1.67 -7.27 15.94
N GLU A 79 1.44 -7.04 17.24
CA GLU A 79 0.15 -6.68 17.80
C GLU A 79 -0.28 -5.28 17.34
N GLN A 80 0.65 -4.33 17.30
CA GLN A 80 0.39 -2.98 16.80
C GLN A 80 0.01 -3.02 15.33
N ILE A 81 0.72 -3.79 14.50
CA ILE A 81 0.36 -3.99 13.08
C ILE A 81 -1.05 -4.55 12.94
N GLN A 82 -1.39 -5.60 13.70
CA GLN A 82 -2.73 -6.19 13.65
C GLN A 82 -3.81 -5.19 14.12
N SER A 83 -3.53 -4.42 15.16
CA SER A 83 -4.45 -3.40 15.69
C SER A 83 -4.72 -2.31 14.66
N VAL A 84 -3.68 -1.80 14.01
CA VAL A 84 -3.77 -0.81 12.92
C VAL A 84 -4.54 -1.38 11.73
N ALA A 85 -4.29 -2.61 11.33
CA ALA A 85 -5.02 -3.27 10.24
C ALA A 85 -6.53 -3.39 10.54
N LYS A 86 -6.90 -3.69 11.80
CA LYS A 86 -8.31 -3.71 12.23
C LYS A 86 -8.93 -2.32 12.27
N LYS A 87 -8.16 -1.30 12.65
CA LYS A 87 -8.64 0.07 12.80
C LYS A 87 -8.89 0.77 11.46
N TYR A 88 -7.98 0.63 10.49
CA TYR A 88 -8.00 1.46 9.28
C TYR A 88 -8.45 0.76 8.01
N PHE A 89 -8.29 -0.56 7.90
CA PHE A 89 -8.78 -1.26 6.72
C PHE A 89 -10.26 -1.61 6.84
N VAL A 90 -11.14 -0.62 6.96
CA VAL A 90 -12.59 -0.81 7.05
C VAL A 90 -13.28 -0.39 5.75
N ASP A 91 -14.42 -1.03 5.45
CA ASP A 91 -15.15 -0.80 4.20
C ASP A 91 -15.68 0.64 4.10
N ASP A 92 -16.05 1.25 5.23
CA ASP A 92 -16.54 2.64 5.33
C ASP A 92 -15.55 3.67 4.79
N THR A 93 -14.25 3.37 4.83
CA THR A 93 -13.17 4.24 4.32
C THR A 93 -12.50 3.68 3.07
N LEU A 94 -13.06 2.61 2.48
CA LEU A 94 -12.51 1.97 1.28
C LEU A 94 -12.91 2.72 0.02
N SER A 95 -11.91 3.17 -0.75
CA SER A 95 -12.10 3.70 -2.11
C SER A 95 -11.42 2.78 -3.12
N VAL A 96 -12.15 2.41 -4.19
CA VAL A 96 -11.64 1.53 -5.25
C VAL A 96 -11.62 2.28 -6.59
N GLY A 97 -10.45 2.37 -7.20
CA GLY A 97 -10.27 2.86 -8.58
C GLY A 97 -9.86 1.74 -9.51
N GLU A 98 -10.53 1.62 -10.67
CA GLU A 98 -10.19 0.68 -11.74
C GLU A 98 -9.83 1.45 -13.01
N LEU A 99 -8.64 1.17 -13.56
CA LEU A 99 -8.23 1.73 -14.84
C LEU A 99 -8.66 0.79 -15.97
N VAL A 100 -9.72 1.18 -16.67
CA VAL A 100 -10.20 0.46 -17.86
C VAL A 100 -9.45 0.98 -19.09
N PRO A 101 -8.61 0.16 -19.75
CA PRO A 101 -7.92 0.60 -20.96
C PRO A 101 -8.92 0.83 -22.08
N LEU A 102 -8.82 2.00 -22.73
CA LEU A 102 -9.57 2.26 -23.95
C LEU A 102 -8.90 1.52 -25.12
N PRO A 103 -9.69 1.05 -26.11
CA PRO A 103 -9.11 0.54 -27.35
C PRO A 103 -8.24 1.63 -27.97
N MET A 104 -7.00 1.28 -28.32
CA MET A 104 -6.17 2.14 -29.16
C MET A 104 -6.93 2.37 -30.47
N TYR A 105 -7.15 3.63 -30.87
CA TYR A 105 -7.80 3.96 -32.14
C TYR A 105 -7.13 3.17 -33.28
N GLY A 106 -7.86 2.22 -33.88
CA GLY A 106 -7.39 1.47 -35.05
C GLY A 106 -7.56 -0.05 -35.05
N GLN A 107 -8.23 -0.68 -34.08
CA GLN A 107 -8.61 -2.10 -34.18
C GLN A 107 -10.12 -2.27 -34.01
N PRO A 108 -10.85 -2.83 -35.00
CA PRO A 108 -12.30 -2.98 -34.92
C PRO A 108 -12.66 -3.94 -33.78
N SER A 109 -13.59 -3.50 -32.94
CA SER A 109 -14.14 -4.27 -31.83
C SER A 109 -14.65 -5.62 -32.33
N MET A 110 -13.97 -6.71 -31.95
CA MET A 110 -14.56 -8.04 -32.10
C MET A 110 -15.78 -8.11 -31.17
N ALA A 111 -16.93 -8.19 -31.84
CA ALA A 111 -18.29 -8.25 -31.34
C ALA A 111 -18.48 -8.88 -29.94
N LEU A 112 -19.14 -8.13 -29.05
CA LEU A 112 -20.10 -8.71 -28.12
C LEU A 112 -21.28 -9.25 -28.95
N SER A 113 -21.14 -10.48 -29.45
CA SER A 113 -22.25 -11.26 -30.01
C SER A 113 -22.41 -12.51 -29.15
N GLY A 114 -23.28 -12.40 -28.15
CA GLY A 114 -23.69 -13.49 -27.29
C GLY A 114 -25.05 -13.17 -26.70
N ALA A 115 -26.06 -13.14 -27.56
CA ALA A 115 -27.45 -13.08 -27.14
C ALA A 115 -27.76 -14.23 -26.19
N ASN A 116 -28.41 -13.94 -25.06
CA ASN A 116 -29.31 -14.90 -24.44
C ASN A 116 -30.54 -14.17 -23.93
N ASN A 117 -31.63 -14.39 -24.67
CA ASN A 117 -32.99 -14.02 -24.35
C ASN A 117 -33.46 -14.77 -23.10
N VAL A 118 -34.18 -14.08 -22.21
CA VAL A 118 -35.21 -14.69 -21.36
C VAL A 118 -36.41 -13.74 -21.30
N HIS A 119 -37.49 -14.18 -21.94
CA HIS A 119 -38.84 -13.99 -21.43
C HIS A 119 -39.16 -15.20 -20.54
#